data_AF-A0A6V7J0H7-F1
#
_entry.id   AF-A0A6V7J0H7-F1
#
_cell.length_a   1.000
_cell.length_b   1.000
_cell.length_c   1.000
_cell.angle_alpha   90.00
_cell.angle_beta   90.00
_cell.angle_gamma   90.00
#
_symmetry.space_group_name_H-M   'P 1'
#
loop_
_entity.id
_entity.type
_entity.pdbx_description
1 polymer ?
#
loop_
_entity_poly.entity_id
_entity_poly.type
_entity_poly.pdbx_seq_one_letter_code
_entity_poly.pdbx_strand_id
1 'polypeptide(L)' 'APLAHSDTVDFFQRLSTETLFFIFYYMEGSKGQYLAAKALKKQSWRFHTKYMMWFQRHEEPKVINEEYEQ' A
#
# COMPACT_ATOMS: atom_id res chain seq x y z
N ALA A 1 11.85 -23.60 1.72
CA ALA A 1 11.77 -22.84 0.46
C ALA A 1 10.55 -21.92 0.53
N PRO A 2 10.55 -20.77 -0.16
CA PRO A 2 9.35 -19.92 -0.27
C PRO A 2 8.18 -20.69 -0.87
N LEU A 3 6.96 -20.27 -0.56
CA LEU A 3 5.75 -20.81 -1.19
C LEU A 3 5.79 -20.58 -2.69
N ALA A 4 5.28 -21.53 -3.46
CA ALA A 4 5.14 -21.37 -4.91
C ALA A 4 4.29 -20.12 -5.21
N HIS A 5 4.70 -19.34 -6.22
CA HIS A 5 4.02 -18.11 -6.67
C HIS A 5 3.96 -16.97 -5.63
N SER A 6 4.76 -17.03 -4.57
CA SER A 6 4.83 -15.97 -3.55
C SER A 6 5.38 -14.63 -4.06
N ASP A 7 5.95 -14.58 -5.26
CA ASP A 7 6.50 -13.37 -5.88
C ASP A 7 5.53 -12.67 -6.85
N THR A 8 4.27 -13.09 -6.87
CA THR A 8 3.21 -12.52 -7.72
C THR A 8 2.43 -11.41 -7.01
N VAL A 9 1.88 -10.45 -7.76
CA VAL A 9 1.03 -9.38 -7.19
C VAL A 9 -0.26 -9.95 -6.60
N ASP A 10 -0.75 -11.08 -7.10
CA ASP A 10 -1.97 -11.72 -6.61
C ASP A 10 -1.77 -12.40 -5.26
N PHE A 11 -0.57 -12.91 -4.98
CA PHE A 11 -0.21 -13.34 -3.63
C PHE A 11 -0.27 -12.18 -2.65
N PHE A 12 0.35 -11.04 -3.00
CA PHE A 12 0.36 -9.85 -2.14
C PHE A 12 -1.03 -9.25 -1.90
N GLN A 13 -1.94 -9.33 -2.87
CA GLN A 13 -3.33 -8.86 -2.70
C GLN A 13 -4.09 -9.60 -1.59
N ARG A 14 -3.68 -10.83 -1.25
CA ARG A 14 -4.31 -11.66 -0.21
C ARG A 14 -3.73 -11.41 1.18
N LEU A 15 -2.64 -10.66 1.29
CA LEU A 15 -2.02 -10.33 2.58
C LEU A 15 -2.83 -9.27 3.33
N SER A 16 -2.75 -9.30 4.66
CA SER A 16 -3.32 -8.23 5.48
C SER A 16 -2.60 -6.90 5.22
N THR A 17 -3.31 -5.79 5.41
CA THR A 17 -2.73 -4.45 5.23
C THR A 17 -1.53 -4.23 6.17
N GLU A 18 -1.60 -4.73 7.41
CA GLU A 18 -0.48 -4.71 8.36
C GLU A 18 0.77 -5.39 7.78
N THR A 19 0.61 -6.56 7.16
CA THR A 19 1.72 -7.28 6.52
C THR A 19 2.28 -6.50 5.34
N LEU A 20 1.41 -5.88 4.54
CA LEU A 20 1.83 -5.04 3.41
C LEU A 20 2.60 -3.81 3.88
N PHE A 21 2.19 -3.16 4.98
CA PHE A 21 2.95 -2.07 5.59
C PHE A 21 4.29 -2.55 6.13
N PHE A 22 4.31 -3.70 6.81
CA PHE A 22 5.56 -4.29 7.29
C PHE A 22 6.55 -4.49 6.13
N ILE A 23 6.12 -5.12 5.04
CA ILE A 23 6.97 -5.32 3.86
C ILE A 23 7.40 -3.97 3.25
N PHE A 24 6.49 -2.99 3.18
CA PHE A 24 6.79 -1.69 2.59
C PHE A 24 7.86 -0.91 3.36
N TYR A 25 7.79 -0.89 4.69
CA TYR A 25 8.70 -0.12 5.54
C TYR A 25 9.99 -0.85 5.89
N TYR A 26 9.96 -2.18 6.04
CA TYR A 26 11.12 -2.95 6.51
C TYR A 26 11.88 -3.68 5.40
N MET A 27 11.37 -3.70 4.17
CA MET A 27 12.07 -4.31 3.01
C MET A 27 12.36 -3.28 1.92
N GLU A 28 12.86 -2.11 2.31
CA GLU A 28 13.17 -1.00 1.40
C GLU A 28 14.10 -1.40 0.25
N GLY A 29 13.81 -0.92 -0.96
CA GLY A 29 14.61 -1.18 -2.16
C GLY A 29 14.40 -2.57 -2.79
N SER A 30 13.53 -3.41 -2.19
CA SER A 30 13.27 -4.76 -2.69
C SER A 30 12.09 -4.84 -3.68
N LYS A 31 12.05 -5.93 -4.47
CA LYS A 31 10.85 -6.31 -5.25
C LYS A 31 9.62 -6.45 -4.34
N GLY A 32 9.80 -6.91 -3.10
CA GLY A 32 8.73 -7.05 -2.11
C GLY A 32 8.06 -5.73 -1.78
N GLN A 33 8.84 -4.66 -1.54
CA GLN A 33 8.30 -3.32 -1.29
C GLN A 33 7.44 -2.83 -2.47
N TYR A 34 7.91 -3.04 -3.70
CA TYR A 34 7.15 -2.67 -4.91
C TYR A 34 5.83 -3.44 -5.03
N LEU A 35 5.84 -4.75 -4.79
CA LEU A 35 4.64 -5.59 -4.83
C LEU A 35 3.65 -5.21 -3.72
N ALA A 36 4.15 -4.90 -2.52
CA ALA A 36 3.33 -4.41 -1.42
C ALA A 36 2.67 -3.06 -1.74
N ALA A 37 3.44 -2.11 -2.29
CA ALA A 37 2.91 -0.82 -2.74
C ALA A 37 1.83 -0.98 -3.83
N LYS A 38 2.02 -1.93 -4.76
CA LYS A 38 1.00 -2.26 -5.78
C LYS A 38 -0.29 -2.81 -5.15
N ALA A 39 -0.17 -3.73 -4.19
CA ALA A 39 -1.32 -4.30 -3.50
C ALA A 39 -2.08 -3.24 -2.67
N LEU A 40 -1.37 -2.40 -1.92
CA LEU A 40 -1.94 -1.28 -1.16
C LEU A 40 -2.70 -0.30 -2.07
N LYS A 41 -2.13 0.09 -3.22
CA LYS A 41 -2.81 0.94 -4.21
C LYS A 41 -4.09 0.31 -4.75
N LYS A 42 -4.10 -1.01 -5.01
CA LYS A 42 -5.30 -1.76 -5.41
C LYS A 42 -6.35 -1.81 -4.31
N GLN A 43 -5.94 -1.84 -3.03
CA GLN A 43 -6.81 -1.75 -1.86
C GLN A 43 -7.18 -0.29 -1.52
N SER A 44 -7.12 0.63 -2.49
CA SER A 44 -7.47 2.05 -2.34
C SER A 44 -6.64 2.84 -1.32
N TRP A 45 -5.44 2.37 -0.96
CA TRP A 45 -4.50 3.17 -0.19
C TRP A 45 -3.73 4.16 -1.08
N ARG A 46 -3.34 5.30 -0.51
CA ARG A 46 -2.54 6.35 -1.16
C ARG A 46 -1.34 6.68 -0.28
N PHE A 47 -0.16 6.77 -0.88
CA PHE A 47 1.06 7.09 -0.16
C PHE A 47 1.34 8.58 -0.21
N HIS A 48 1.52 9.20 0.95
CA HIS A 48 1.83 10.62 1.09
C HIS A 48 3.34 10.80 1.24
N THR A 49 4.01 11.41 0.27
CA THR A 49 5.48 11.52 0.24
C THR A 49 6.06 12.37 1.37
N LYS A 50 5.39 13.44 1.79
CA LYS A 50 5.82 14.27 2.94
C LYS A 50 5.79 13.51 4.28
N TYR A 51 4.71 12.78 4.55
CA TYR A 51 4.52 12.07 5.83
C TYR A 51 5.09 10.66 5.80
N MET A 52 5.43 10.14 4.62
CA MET A 52 5.88 8.76 4.42
C MET A 52 4.86 7.74 4.97
N MET A 53 3.57 8.05 4.84
CA MET A 53 2.46 7.26 5.37
C MET A 53 1.44 6.90 4.30
N TRP A 54 0.77 5.77 4.50
CA TRP A 54 -0.34 5.35 3.69
C TRP A 54 -1.66 5.79 4.32
N PHE A 55 -2.54 6.38 3.51
CA PHE A 55 -3.87 6.83 3.90
C PHE A 55 -4.92 6.12 3.05
N GLN A 56 -6.07 5.83 3.65
CA GLN A 56 -7.25 5.33 2.98
C GLN A 56 -8.41 6.26 3.33
N ARG A 57 -9.28 6.54 2.35
CA ARG A 57 -10.50 7.31 2.59
C ARG A 57 -11.47 6.46 3.41
N HIS A 58 -11.85 6.95 4.59
CA HIS A 58 -12.87 6.31 5.43
C HIS A 58 -14.30 6.58 4.90
N GLU A 59 -14.50 7.74 4.26
CA GLU A 59 -15.74 8.17 3.60
C GLU A 59 -15.37 8.97 2.33
N GLU A 60 -16.34 9.27 1.45
CA GLU A 60 -16.11 10.26 0.38
C GLU A 60 -15.80 11.63 1.01
N PRO A 61 -14.73 12.32 0.56
CA PRO A 61 -14.36 13.62 1.12
C PRO A 61 -15.53 14.59 0.91
N LYS A 62 -15.93 15.27 1.99
CA LYS A 62 -17.04 16.23 1.96
C LYS A 62 -16.63 17.51 1.23
N VAL A 63 -15.32 17.75 1.11
CA VAL A 63 -14.72 18.87 0.39
C VAL A 63 -13.48 18.39 -0.37
N ILE A 64 -13.47 18.60 -1.69
CA ILE A 64 -12.29 18.43 -2.55
C ILE A 64 -11.91 19.82 -3.05
N ASN A 65 -10.72 20.33 -2.71
CA ASN A 65 -10.15 21.51 -3.35
C ASN A 65 -8.70 21.20 -3.83
N GLU A 66 -8.11 22.11 -4.61
CA GLU A 66 -6.77 21.90 -5.20
C GLU A 66 -5.64 21.79 -4.16
N GLU A 67 -5.88 22.19 -2.91
CA GLU A 67 -4.89 22.24 -1.85
C GLU A 67 -5.00 21.07 -0.86
N TYR A 68 -6.21 20.52 -0.64
CA TYR A 68 -6.49 19.45 0.31
C TYR A 68 -7.82 18.71 0.06
N GLU A 69 -7.91 17.47 0.57
CA GLU A 69 -9.14 16.70 0.69
C GLU A 69 -9.42 16.41 2.18
N GLN A 70 -10.63 16.72 2.68
CA GLN A 70 -11.09 16.41 4.04
C GLN A 70 -12.39 15.60 4.04
#